data_AF-A0A6A7YU23-F1
#
_entry.id   AF-A0A6A7YU23-F1
#
_cell.length_a   1.000
_cell.length_b   1.000
_cell.length_c   1.000
_cell.angle_alpha   90.00
_cell.angle_beta   90.00
_cell.angle_gamma   90.00
#
_symmetry.space_group_name_H-M   'P 1'
#
loop_
_entity.id
_entity.type
_entity.pdbx_description
1 polymer ?
#
loop_
_entity_poly.entity_id
_entity_poly.type
_entity_poly.pdbx_seq_one_letter_code
_entity_poly.pdbx_strand_id
1 'polypeptide(L)'
;MNAFKKAALIVMALLIFFGVVIFILENQQTTSLTFLGWHSPSLSIALFFVGALLVGLAIGPLLGMLMYWRKRAVLKRELRSE
;
A
#
# COMPACT_ATOMS: atom_id res chain seq x y z
N MET A 1 -12.31 25.33 -8.84
CA MET A 1 -11.93 24.39 -7.75
C MET A 1 -11.22 23.11 -8.21
N ASN A 2 -11.37 22.64 -9.46
CA ASN A 2 -10.80 21.35 -9.88
C ASN A 2 -9.30 21.41 -10.17
N ALA A 3 -8.81 22.54 -10.71
CA ALA A 3 -7.38 22.73 -11.01
C ALA A 3 -6.53 22.82 -9.72
N PHE A 4 -6.97 23.59 -8.72
CA PHE A 4 -6.27 23.69 -7.43
C PHE A 4 -6.23 22.35 -6.68
N LYS A 5 -7.34 21.59 -6.66
CA LYS A 5 -7.36 20.23 -6.08
C LYS A 5 -6.41 19.28 -6.81
N LYS A 6 -6.37 19.31 -8.15
CA LYS A 6 -5.42 18.52 -8.94
C LYS A 6 -3.97 18.93 -8.67
N ALA A 7 -3.68 20.22 -8.63
CA ALA A 7 -2.35 20.73 -8.31
C ALA A 7 -1.91 20.31 -6.90
N ALA A 8 -2.78 20.43 -5.91
CA ALA A 8 -2.51 19.97 -4.54
C ALA A 8 -2.23 18.46 -4.47
N LEU A 9 -2.98 17.63 -5.20
CA LEU A 9 -2.73 16.19 -5.29
C LEU A 9 -1.37 15.88 -5.93
N ILE A 10 -1.01 16.59 -7.01
CA ILE A 10 0.29 16.42 -7.67
C ILE A 10 1.42 16.82 -6.73
N VAL A 11 1.31 17.96 -6.05
CA VAL A 11 2.30 18.41 -5.07
C VAL A 11 2.44 17.39 -3.93
N MET A 12 1.33 16.89 -3.39
CA MET A 12 1.36 15.87 -2.35
C MET A 12 2.01 14.57 -2.84
N ALA A 13 1.70 14.13 -4.06
CA ALA A 13 2.34 12.95 -4.66
C ALA A 13 3.85 13.15 -4.86
N LEU A 14 4.27 14.33 -5.30
CA LEU A 14 5.69 14.69 -5.43
C LEU A 14 6.39 14.70 -4.06
N LEU A 15 5.77 15.29 -3.03
CA LEU A 15 6.33 15.29 -1.67
C LEU A 15 6.50 13.87 -1.13
N ILE A 16 5.51 13.00 -1.33
CA ILE A 16 5.62 11.58 -0.96
C ILE A 16 6.73 10.91 -1.76
N PHE A 17 6.81 11.13 -3.07
CA PHE A 17 7.84 10.55 -3.92
C PHE A 17 9.25 10.96 -3.46
N PHE A 18 9.50 12.26 -3.28
CA PHE A 18 10.79 12.74 -2.79
C PHE A 18 11.08 12.25 -1.37
N GLY A 19 10.07 12.21 -0.50
CA GLY A 19 10.20 11.65 0.84
C GLY A 19 10.65 10.19 0.83
N VAL A 20 10.08 9.36 -0.06
CA VAL A 20 10.49 7.96 -0.25
C VAL A 20 11.91 7.87 -0.78
N VAL A 21 12.29 8.68 -1.76
CA VAL A 21 13.67 8.70 -2.30
C VAL A 21 14.68 9.06 -1.21
N ILE A 22 14.42 10.12 -0.44
CA ILE A 22 15.27 10.55 0.68
C ILE A 22 15.35 9.43 1.73
N PHE A 23 14.22 8.82 2.08
CA PHE A 23 14.19 7.71 3.03
C PHE A 23 15.07 6.53 2.58
N ILE A 24 15.04 6.19 1.29
CA ILE A 24 15.92 5.15 0.71
C ILE A 24 17.39 5.55 0.79
N LEU A 25 17.71 6.81 0.46
CA LEU A 25 19.07 7.32 0.48
C LEU A 25 19.64 7.41 1.91
N GLU A 26 18.85 7.79 2.89
CA GLU A 26 19.27 7.81 4.30
C GLU A 26 19.46 6.40 4.87
N ASN A 27 18.71 5.42 4.36
CA ASN A 27 18.70 4.05 4.86
C ASN A 27 19.34 3.08 3.85
N GLN A 28 20.52 3.42 3.33
CA GLN A 28 21.29 2.60 2.38
C GLN A 28 21.92 1.33 2.97
N GLN A 29 21.75 1.08 4.28
CA GLN A 29 22.27 -0.11 4.93
C GLN A 29 21.77 -1.37 4.22
N THR A 30 22.73 -2.15 3.72
CA THR A 30 22.46 -3.38 2.99
C THR A 30 22.11 -4.48 3.98
N THR A 31 20.99 -5.18 3.77
CA THR A 31 20.50 -6.25 4.64
C THR A 31 19.82 -7.33 3.79
N SER A 32 19.88 -8.57 4.26
CA SER A 32 19.13 -9.69 3.70
C SER A 32 18.02 -10.11 4.66
N LEU A 33 16.80 -10.32 4.16
CA LEU A 33 15.77 -10.98 4.95
C LEU A 33 15.91 -12.49 4.85
N THR A 34 15.70 -13.15 5.98
CA THR A 34 15.55 -14.59 6.05
C THR A 34 14.10 -14.91 6.40
N PHE A 35 13.44 -15.69 5.56
CA PHE A 35 12.06 -16.10 5.77
C PHE A 35 11.92 -17.59 5.47
N LEU A 36 11.44 -18.37 6.45
CA LEU A 36 11.30 -19.84 6.33
C LEU A 36 12.59 -20.53 5.84
N GLY A 37 13.76 -20.04 6.26
CA GLY A 37 15.07 -20.55 5.85
C GLY A 37 15.55 -20.09 4.47
N TRP A 38 14.74 -19.30 3.75
CA TRP A 38 15.12 -18.72 2.45
C TRP A 38 15.66 -17.31 2.65
N HIS A 39 16.74 -16.99 1.95
CA HIS A 39 17.39 -15.68 2.01
C HIS A 39 17.03 -14.83 0.80
N SER A 40 16.69 -13.56 1.04
CA SER A 40 16.55 -12.58 -0.03
C SER A 40 17.92 -12.13 -0.54
N PRO A 41 17.97 -11.54 -1.76
CA PRO A 41 19.11 -10.73 -2.15
C PRO A 41 19.38 -9.63 -1.12
N SER A 42 20.65 -9.26 -0.98
CA SER A 42 21.08 -8.16 -0.12
C SER A 42 20.71 -6.83 -0.78
N LEU A 43 19.71 -6.14 -0.20
CA LEU A 43 19.20 -4.86 -0.68
C LEU A 43 19.25 -3.84 0.46
N SER A 44 19.08 -2.56 0.15
CA SER A 44 18.89 -1.53 1.19
C SER A 44 17.64 -1.83 2.02
N ILE A 45 17.75 -1.70 3.33
CA ILE A 45 16.64 -1.98 4.27
C ILE A 45 15.38 -1.16 3.96
N ALA A 46 15.56 0.05 3.41
CA ALA A 46 14.48 0.93 3.01
C ALA A 46 13.54 0.29 1.98
N LEU A 47 14.09 -0.47 1.02
CA LEU A 47 13.29 -1.09 -0.04
C LEU A 47 12.30 -2.11 0.55
N PHE A 48 12.70 -2.84 1.59
CA PHE A 48 11.82 -3.79 2.25
C PHE A 48 10.68 -3.08 3.01
N PHE A 49 10.98 -2.00 3.73
CA PHE A 49 9.95 -1.24 4.45
C PHE A 49 8.98 -0.53 3.51
N VAL A 50 9.47 0.14 2.47
CA VAL A 50 8.62 0.77 1.45
C VAL A 50 7.79 -0.29 0.73
N GLY A 51 8.39 -1.42 0.36
CA GLY A 51 7.68 -2.54 -0.26
C GLY A 51 6.57 -3.09 0.63
N ALA A 52 6.85 -3.36 1.90
CA ALA A 52 5.87 -3.85 2.86
C ALA A 52 4.72 -2.83 3.07
N LEU A 53 5.04 -1.54 3.17
CA LEU A 53 4.05 -0.48 3.29
C LEU A 53 3.12 -0.43 2.07
N LEU A 54 3.67 -0.48 0.85
CA LEU A 54 2.90 -0.46 -0.38
C LEU A 54 2.00 -1.71 -0.51
N VAL A 55 2.53 -2.89 -0.15
CA VAL A 55 1.77 -4.14 -0.12
C VAL A 55 0.63 -4.05 0.89
N GLY A 56 0.89 -3.58 2.12
CA GLY A 56 -0.14 -3.39 3.13
C GLY A 56 -1.22 -2.39 2.70
N LEU A 57 -0.81 -1.28 2.06
CA LEU A 57 -1.71 -0.26 1.52
C LEU A 57 -2.59 -0.81 0.40
N ALA A 58 -2.11 -1.74 -0.42
CA ALA A 58 -2.91 -2.41 -1.45
C ALA A 58 -3.86 -3.47 -0.85
N ILE A 59 -3.37 -4.26 0.12
CA ILE A 59 -4.16 -5.33 0.75
C ILE A 59 -5.36 -4.76 1.52
N GLY A 60 -5.22 -3.64 2.22
CA GLY A 60 -6.29 -3.04 3.02
C GLY A 60 -7.59 -2.77 2.24
N PRO A 61 -7.55 -1.98 1.14
CA PRO A 61 -8.69 -1.75 0.27
C PRO A 61 -9.25 -3.03 -0.36
N LEU A 62 -8.39 -3.97 -0.78
CA LEU A 62 -8.84 -5.24 -1.35
C LEU A 62 -9.67 -6.06 -0.35
N LEU A 63 -9.21 -6.16 0.91
CA LEU A 63 -9.95 -6.82 1.98
C LEU A 63 -11.26 -6.08 2.30
N GLY A 64 -11.22 -4.74 2.31
CA GLY A 64 -12.42 -3.91 2.50
C GLY A 64 -13.47 -4.13 1.40
N MET A 65 -13.04 -4.16 0.13
CA MET A 65 -13.92 -4.44 -1.01
C MET A 65 -14.52 -5.84 -0.93
N LEU A 66 -13.71 -6.86 -0.59
CA LEU A 66 -14.19 -8.22 -0.40
C LEU A 66 -15.27 -8.29 0.69
N MET A 67 -15.05 -7.64 1.83
CA MET A 67 -16.01 -7.63 2.94
C MET A 67 -17.30 -6.88 2.56
N TYR A 68 -17.18 -5.77 1.84
CA TYR A 68 -18.31 -5.02 1.31
C TYR A 68 -19.17 -5.87 0.35
N TRP A 69 -18.54 -6.59 -0.58
CA TRP A 69 -19.25 -7.48 -1.52
C TRP A 69 -19.96 -8.63 -0.80
N ARG A 70 -19.33 -9.23 0.22
CA ARG A 70 -19.97 -10.28 1.04
C ARG A 70 -21.22 -9.76 1.73
N LYS A 71 -21.14 -8.60 2.40
CA LYS A 71 -22.30 -7.97 3.07
C LYS A 71 -23.43 -7.65 2.08
N ARG A 72 -23.08 -7.09 0.91
CA ARG A 72 -24.07 -6.78 -0.14
C ARG A 72 -24.76 -8.03 -0.68
N ALA A 73 -24.03 -9.14 -0.85
CA ALA A 73 -24.60 -10.40 -1.30
C ALA A 73 -25.56 -11.02 -0.28
N VAL A 74 -25.26 -10.90 1.02
CA VAL A 74 -26.15 -11.33 2.11
C VAL A 74 -27.44 -10.50 2.11
N LEU A 75 -27.33 -9.17 2.11
CA LEU A 75 -28.49 -8.27 2.12
C LEU A 75 -29.42 -8.51 0.91
N LYS A 76 -28.84 -8.76 -0.28
CA LYS A 76 -29.62 -9.05 -1.50
C LYS A 76 -30.41 -10.37 -1.39
N ARG A 77 -29.96 -11.32 -0.58
CA ARG A 77 -30.69 -12.58 -0.35
C ARG A 77 -31.87 -12.36 0.60
N GLU A 78 -31.68 -11.60 1.68
CA GLU A 78 -32.74 -11.27 2.65
C GLU A 78 -33.90 -10.50 1.99
N LEU A 79 -33.61 -9.49 1.17
CA LEU A 79 -34.64 -8.73 0.44
C LEU A 79 -35.39 -9.53 -0.64
N ARG A 80 -34.92 -10.72 -1.01
CA ARG A 80 -35.59 -11.60 -1.99
C ARG A 80 -36.45 -12.66 -1.30
N SER A 81 -36.27 -12.86 0.00
CA SER A 81 -37.05 -13.82 0.81
C SER A 81 -38.29 -13.19 1.47
N GLU A 82 -38.44 -11.87 1.40
CA GLU A 82 -39.69 -11.14 1.67
C GLU A 82 -40.48 -10.94 0.38
#